data_AF-Q4L5K0-F1
#
_entry.id   AF-Q4L5K0-F1
#
_cell.length_a   1.000
_cell.length_b   1.000
_cell.length_c   1.000
_cell.angle_alpha   90.00
_cell.angle_beta   90.00
_cell.angle_gamma   90.00
#
_symmetry.space_group_name_H-M   'P 1'
#
loop_
_entity.id
_entity.type
_entity.pdbx_description
1 polymer ?
#
loop_
_entity_poly.entity_id
_entity_poly.type
_entity_poly.pdbx_seq_one_letter_code
_entity_poly.pdbx_strand_id
1 'polypeptide(L)' 'MVQYKVLKDAKDLKTGKEYRKDEVVEEKVKVVNDFEKRLKKKGYKLPFFERVEEK' A
#
# COMPACT_ATOMS: atom_id res chain seq x y z
N MET A 1 12.97 -5.30 -2.72
CA MET A 1 11.55 -4.98 -3.04
C MET A 1 10.73 -6.08 -2.40
N VAL A 2 9.46 -5.84 -2.08
CA VAL A 2 8.62 -6.79 -1.35
C VAL A 2 7.24 -6.80 -1.98
N GLN A 3 6.61 -7.97 -2.05
CA GLN A 3 5.24 -8.09 -2.52
C GLN A 3 4.26 -7.70 -1.42
N TYR A 4 3.26 -6.92 -1.79
CA TYR A 4 2.21 -6.45 -0.91
C TYR A 4 0.86 -6.74 -1.53
N LYS A 5 -0.02 -7.37 -0.77
CA LYS A 5 -1.43 -7.51 -1.12
C LYS A 5 -2.19 -6.26 -0.69
N VAL A 6 -2.88 -5.65 -1.63
CA VAL A 6 -3.70 -4.47 -1.40
C VAL A 6 -5.00 -4.90 -0.71
N LEU A 7 -5.28 -4.35 0.47
CA LEU A 7 -6.48 -4.70 1.25
C LEU A 7 -7.68 -3.83 0.89
N LYS A 8 -7.45 -2.64 0.33
CA LYS A 8 -8.46 -1.64 0.00
C LYS A 8 -8.04 -0.87 -1.23
N ASP A 9 -9.01 -0.51 -2.07
CA ASP A 9 -8.75 0.34 -3.22
C ASP A 9 -8.17 1.67 -2.76
N ALA A 10 -7.03 2.04 -3.34
CA ALA A 10 -6.35 3.27 -3.01
C ALA A 10 -5.68 3.85 -4.25
N LYS A 11 -5.69 5.17 -4.36
CA LYS A 11 -4.96 5.88 -5.40
C LYS A 11 -3.87 6.72 -4.77
N ASP A 12 -2.62 6.47 -5.16
CA ASP A 12 -1.52 7.34 -4.77
C ASP A 12 -1.53 8.60 -5.62
N LEU A 13 -2.04 9.67 -5.02
CA LEU A 13 -2.06 10.99 -5.63
C LEU A 13 -0.66 11.54 -5.93
N LYS A 14 0.40 10.99 -5.33
CA LYS A 14 1.78 11.42 -5.60
C LYS A 14 2.34 10.82 -6.88
N THR A 15 2.06 9.55 -7.13
CA THR A 15 2.64 8.78 -8.25
C THR A 15 1.63 8.51 -9.37
N GLY A 16 0.35 8.79 -9.14
CA GLY A 16 -0.74 8.44 -10.05
C GLY A 16 -1.09 6.95 -10.05
N LYS A 17 -0.40 6.12 -9.27
CA LYS A 17 -0.65 4.67 -9.19
C LYS A 17 -2.00 4.38 -8.54
N GLU A 18 -2.73 3.47 -9.15
CA GLU A 18 -3.96 2.91 -8.62
C GLU A 18 -3.64 1.52 -8.06
N TYR A 19 -4.09 1.28 -6.85
CA TYR A 19 -4.01 0.01 -6.15
C TYR A 19 -5.42 -0.52 -6.01
N ARG A 20 -5.70 -1.68 -6.58
CA ARG A 20 -7.00 -2.33 -6.48
C ARG A 20 -7.00 -3.33 -5.34
N LYS A 21 -8.11 -3.45 -4.63
CA LYS A 21 -8.25 -4.47 -3.59
C LYS A 21 -7.96 -5.87 -4.16
N ASP A 22 -7.28 -6.68 -3.35
CA ASP A 22 -6.78 -8.03 -3.68
C ASP A 22 -5.65 -8.10 -4.74
N GLU A 23 -5.21 -6.96 -5.27
CA GLU A 23 -4.04 -6.89 -6.15
C GLU A 23 -2.75 -7.14 -5.35
N VAL A 24 -1.78 -7.83 -5.97
CA VAL A 24 -0.43 -7.98 -5.42
C VAL A 24 0.50 -7.03 -6.17
N VAL A 25 1.09 -6.09 -5.44
CA VAL A 25 2.04 -5.11 -5.99
C VAL A 25 3.42 -5.31 -5.39
N GLU A 26 4.46 -5.19 -6.22
CA GLU A 26 5.84 -5.21 -5.73
C GLU A 26 6.32 -3.78 -5.49
N GLU A 27 6.63 -3.45 -4.24
CA GLU A 27 7.08 -2.11 -3.86
C GLU A 27 8.18 -2.16 -2.80
N LYS A 28 8.87 -1.02 -2.62
CA LYS A 28 9.84 -0.88 -1.52
C LYS A 28 9.11 -0.69 -0.20
N VAL A 29 9.56 -1.38 0.86
CA VAL A 29 9.03 -1.24 2.23
C VAL A 29 8.91 0.23 2.68
N LYS A 30 9.91 1.05 2.35
CA LYS A 30 9.90 2.49 2.66
C LYS A 30 8.74 3.21 1.96
N VAL A 31 8.44 2.89 0.70
CA VAL A 31 7.38 3.52 -0.10
C VAL A 31 6.01 3.19 0.49
N VAL A 32 5.76 1.91 0.81
CA VAL A 32 4.51 1.46 1.43
C VAL A 32 4.33 2.09 2.81
N ASN A 33 5.38 2.08 3.66
CA ASN A 33 5.32 2.71 4.98
C ASN A 33 5.04 4.21 4.90
N ASP A 34 5.69 4.93 3.97
CA ASP A 34 5.42 6.35 3.78
C ASP A 34 4.00 6.60 3.25
N PHE A 35 3.48 5.72 2.39
CA PHE A 35 2.12 5.80 1.89
C PHE A 35 1.09 5.59 3.01
N GLU A 36 1.25 4.54 3.82
CA GLU A 36 0.38 4.28 4.98
C GLU A 36 0.44 5.41 6.01
N LYS A 37 1.62 5.99 6.27
CA LYS A 37 1.75 7.19 7.12
C LYS A 37 0.94 8.37 6.58
N ARG A 38 0.98 8.61 5.27
CA ARG A 38 0.19 9.69 4.62
C ARG A 38 -1.31 9.43 4.76
N LEU A 39 -1.75 8.18 4.56
CA LEU A 39 -3.15 7.78 4.72
C LEU A 39 -3.60 7.93 6.18
N LYS A 40 -2.80 7.48 7.15
CA LYS A 40 -3.07 7.66 8.58
C LYS A 40 -3.19 9.14 8.95
N LYS A 41 -2.30 10.00 8.44
CA LYS A 41 -2.35 11.46 8.67
C LYS A 41 -3.64 12.09 8.13
N LYS A 42 -4.21 11.52 7.06
CA LYS A 42 -5.51 11.92 6.51
C LYS A 42 -6.71 11.28 7.23
N GLY A 43 -6.49 10.46 8.26
CA GLY A 43 -7.56 9.82 9.04
C GLY A 43 -8.07 8.48 8.48
N TYR A 44 -7.39 7.88 7.51
CA TYR A 44 -7.79 6.57 6.96
C TYR A 44 -7.42 5.41 7.89
N LYS A 45 -8.25 4.37 7.92
CA LYS A 45 -8.02 3.14 8.69
C LYS A 45 -7.01 2.23 7.99
N LEU A 46 -5.84 2.10 8.59
CA LEU A 46 -4.79 1.12 8.26
C LEU A 46 -5.14 -0.30 8.77
N PRO A 47 -4.49 -1.36 8.24
CA PRO A 47 -3.56 -1.37 7.10
C PRO A 47 -4.26 -1.30 5.74
N PHE A 48 -3.54 -0.78 4.74
CA PHE A 48 -3.93 -0.78 3.32
C PHE A 48 -3.15 -1.82 2.51
N PHE A 49 -1.96 -2.19 2.97
CA PHE A 49 -1.12 -3.20 2.34
C PHE A 49 -0.78 -4.28 3.35
N GLU A 50 -0.87 -5.52 2.94
CA GLU A 50 -0.44 -6.68 3.69
C GLU A 50 0.80 -7.26 3.04
N ARG A 51 1.88 -7.49 3.82
CA ARG A 51 3.12 -8.04 3.27
C ARG A 51 2.91 -9.51 2.91
N VAL A 52 3.10 -9.84 1.64
CA VAL A 52 3.17 -11.22 1.15
C VAL A 52 4.65 -11.58 1.17
N GLU A 53 5.13 -12.07 2.31
CA GLU A 53 6.44 -12.72 2.37
C GLU A 53 6.26 -14.16 1.86
N GLU A 54 6.76 -14.44 0.65
CA GLU A 54 6.99 -15.84 0.26
C GLU A 54 7.98 -16.45 1.26
N LYS A 55 7.57 -17.55 1.86
CA LYS A 55 8.30 -18.30 2.88
C LYS A 55 9.28 -19.27 2.23
#